data_AF-A0A7X7ZA88-F1
#
_entry.id   AF-A0A7X7ZA88-F1
#
_cell.length_a   1.000
_cell.length_b   1.000
_cell.length_c   1.000
_cell.angle_alpha   90.00
_cell.angle_beta   90.00
_cell.angle_gamma   90.00
#
_symmetry.space_group_name_H-M   'P 1'
#
loop_
_entity.id
_entity.type
_entity.pdbx_description
1 polymer ?
#
loop_
_entity_poly.entity_id
_entity_poly.type
_entity_poly.pdbx_seq_one_letter_code
_entity_poly.pdbx_strand_id
1 'polypeptide(L)'
;MKKDGTKLFLEVTGRNLLDDVAINGIILNSQDITERKRAEKEERMRSKMQSLSENSPDMIMRLNTSGQFFYANPMVDQYLGIPAKDVINQTLNSIEMNEVLTNYLKESIKTIKTTKDKVEGDLAFNSMMGETIMHISAIPEFNENELETILFVGHDITEAKRIELEIQDKNRKITESINYAQRIQTSILPNNKIIRQYLPKSFIYYKPRDVVSGDFPWFFVKEDNIYIAAVDCTGHGVPGALLSFIGYFILNNVVDHDATYSASKILDLLHFGVRKTLKQDRHDADARDGMDIALCKINLKKKTLQYAGAHRPLYLLRNKELEEFKGDRKAIGGIPILKKEENDFTNYLIDLKSGDKIFFFSDGLPDQVGGEERKKYGPARVREKIMENQNLTMPQFSELFENDFNSYKGENKQIDDVLLIGIEF
;
A
#
# COMPACT_ATOMS: atom_id res chain seq x y z
N MET A 1 48.53 -26.16 27.28
CA MET A 1 48.78 -25.75 25.87
C MET A 1 50.13 -26.33 25.48
N LYS A 2 50.23 -27.06 24.37
CA LYS A 2 51.50 -27.64 23.88
C LYS A 2 52.44 -26.53 23.38
N LYS A 3 53.74 -26.84 23.24
CA LYS A 3 54.76 -25.89 22.74
C LYS A 3 54.47 -25.36 21.32
N ASP A 4 53.65 -26.08 20.54
CA ASP A 4 53.17 -25.70 19.21
C ASP A 4 51.91 -24.79 19.22
N GLY A 5 51.42 -24.40 20.40
CA GLY A 5 50.21 -23.58 20.56
C GLY A 5 48.89 -24.37 20.64
N THR A 6 48.92 -25.69 20.51
CA THR A 6 47.70 -26.52 20.55
C THR A 6 47.11 -26.56 21.96
N LYS A 7 45.81 -26.28 22.10
CA LYS A 7 45.10 -26.40 23.37
C LYS A 7 44.81 -27.88 23.67
N LEU A 8 45.08 -28.31 24.90
CA LEU A 8 44.80 -29.65 25.40
C LEU A 8 43.68 -29.60 26.43
N PHE A 9 42.85 -30.63 26.45
CA PHE A 9 41.93 -30.89 27.54
C PHE A 9 42.59 -31.88 28.50
N LEU A 10 42.78 -31.45 29.75
CA LEU A 10 43.32 -32.29 30.81
C LEU A 10 42.23 -32.58 31.83
N GLU A 11 42.08 -33.85 32.17
CA GLU A 11 41.32 -34.28 33.35
C GLU A 11 42.31 -34.41 34.51
N VAL A 12 42.14 -33.59 35.54
CA VAL A 12 43.07 -33.52 36.67
C VAL A 12 42.36 -33.95 37.94
N THR A 13 42.83 -35.04 38.53
CA THR A 13 42.39 -35.49 39.86
C THR A 13 43.47 -35.16 40.87
N GLY A 14 43.13 -34.35 41.87
CA GLY A 14 44.02 -34.02 42.97
C GLY A 14 43.69 -34.81 44.23
N ARG A 15 44.71 -35.37 44.90
CA ARG A 15 44.61 -35.87 46.27
C ARG A 15 45.46 -35.00 47.18
N ASN A 16 44.83 -34.44 48.20
CA ASN A 16 45.50 -33.67 49.24
C ASN A 16 46.14 -34.64 50.25
N LEU A 17 47.46 -34.65 50.33
CA LEU A 17 48.25 -35.48 51.23
C LEU A 17 49.19 -34.61 52.07
N LEU A 18 48.74 -33.40 52.43
CA LEU A 18 49.49 -32.49 53.31
C LEU A 18 49.73 -33.10 54.70
N ASP A 19 48.85 -34.00 55.15
CA ASP A 19 48.97 -34.67 56.46
C ASP A 19 49.86 -35.93 56.42
N ASP A 20 50.28 -36.39 55.24
CA ASP A 20 51.22 -37.51 55.10
C ASP A 20 52.66 -36.97 55.22
N VAL A 21 53.35 -37.34 56.30
CA VAL A 21 54.69 -36.87 56.65
C VAL A 21 55.72 -37.15 55.53
N ALA A 22 55.50 -38.16 54.69
CA ALA A 22 56.41 -38.52 53.60
C ALA A 22 56.20 -37.69 52.31
N ILE A 23 55.00 -37.15 52.09
CA ILE A 23 54.64 -36.44 50.84
C ILE A 23 54.50 -34.93 51.11
N ASN A 24 53.84 -34.56 52.21
CA ASN A 24 53.58 -33.18 52.65
C ASN A 24 53.17 -32.25 51.48
N GLY A 25 52.21 -32.70 50.67
CA GLY A 25 51.87 -32.03 49.42
C GLY A 25 50.58 -32.53 48.76
N ILE A 26 50.20 -31.86 47.66
CA ILE A 26 49.05 -32.24 46.84
C ILE A 26 49.56 -32.97 45.61
N ILE A 27 49.15 -34.24 45.43
CA ILE A 27 49.45 -34.99 44.22
C ILE A 27 48.35 -34.71 43.21
N LEU A 28 48.73 -34.15 42.06
CA LEU A 28 47.85 -33.95 40.91
C LEU A 28 48.20 -34.99 39.85
N ASN A 29 47.27 -35.89 39.55
CA ASN A 29 47.36 -36.73 38.36
C ASN A 29 46.58 -36.08 37.23
N SER A 30 47.23 -35.88 36.08
CA SER A 30 46.66 -35.20 34.92
C SER A 30 46.67 -36.13 33.72
N GLN A 31 45.51 -36.45 33.16
CA GLN A 31 45.36 -37.26 31.95
C GLN A 31 44.94 -36.39 30.77
N ASP A 32 45.61 -36.55 29.62
CA ASP A 32 45.19 -35.92 28.37
C ASP A 32 43.94 -36.63 27.84
N ILE A 33 42.84 -35.89 27.74
CA ILE A 33 41.54 -36.37 27.25
C ILE A 33 41.13 -35.66 25.95
N THR A 34 42.08 -35.02 25.26
CA THR A 34 41.81 -34.21 24.06
C THR A 34 41.14 -35.01 22.95
N GLU A 35 41.60 -36.24 22.68
CA GLU A 35 40.99 -37.12 21.67
C GLU A 35 39.58 -37.56 22.07
N ARG A 36 39.38 -37.94 23.34
CA ARG A 36 38.05 -38.27 23.88
C ARG A 36 37.07 -37.10 23.72
N LYS A 37 37.50 -35.87 24.04
CA LYS A 37 36.68 -34.67 23.89
C LYS A 37 36.39 -34.30 22.44
N ARG A 38 37.30 -34.58 21.50
CA ARG A 38 37.06 -34.40 20.06
C ARG A 38 36.03 -35.40 19.54
N ALA A 39 36.19 -36.68 19.87
CA ALA A 39 35.22 -37.72 19.53
C ALA A 39 33.82 -37.45 20.11
N GLU A 40 33.72 -37.10 21.40
CA GLU A 40 32.45 -36.71 22.04
C GLU A 40 31.79 -35.51 21.34
N LYS A 41 32.59 -34.52 20.91
CA LYS A 41 32.09 -33.33 20.22
C LYS A 41 31.60 -33.67 18.80
N GLU A 42 32.33 -34.49 18.07
CA GLU A 42 31.96 -34.97 16.73
C GLU A 42 30.68 -35.81 16.79
N GLU A 43 30.57 -36.73 17.74
CA GLU A 43 29.37 -37.54 17.97
C GLU A 43 28.17 -36.66 18.33
N ARG A 44 28.35 -35.70 19.25
CA ARG A 44 27.30 -34.73 19.61
C ARG A 44 26.87 -33.89 18.43
N MET A 45 27.80 -33.46 17.58
CA MET A 45 27.51 -32.67 16.39
C MET A 45 26.75 -33.50 15.35
N ARG A 46 27.17 -34.75 15.13
CA ARG A 46 26.48 -35.71 14.24
C ARG A 46 25.06 -36.00 14.71
N SER A 47 24.89 -36.30 16.00
CA SER A 47 23.58 -36.53 16.62
C SER A 47 22.67 -35.30 16.47
N LYS A 48 23.22 -34.09 16.65
CA LYS A 48 22.47 -32.84 16.46
C LYS A 48 22.05 -32.63 15.00
N MET A 49 22.92 -32.90 14.03
CA MET A 49 22.58 -32.79 12.60
C MET A 49 21.49 -33.80 12.19
N GLN A 50 21.58 -35.03 12.69
CA GLN A 50 20.56 -36.05 12.46
C GLN A 50 19.20 -35.63 13.04
N SER A 51 19.18 -35.13 14.28
CA SER A 51 17.96 -34.64 14.92
C SER A 51 17.32 -33.47 14.16
N LEU A 52 18.11 -32.53 13.63
CA LEU A 52 17.57 -31.42 12.82
C LEU A 52 16.86 -31.92 11.55
N SER A 53 17.45 -32.91 10.88
CA SER A 53 16.86 -33.48 9.66
C SER A 53 15.61 -34.33 9.96
N GLU A 54 15.63 -35.12 11.05
CA GLU A 54 14.51 -35.96 11.47
C GLU A 54 13.30 -35.16 11.98
N ASN A 55 13.52 -33.97 12.55
CA ASN A 55 12.46 -33.08 13.03
C ASN A 55 12.14 -31.94 12.04
N SER A 56 12.71 -31.98 10.83
CA SER A 56 12.41 -31.00 9.79
C SER A 56 10.96 -31.19 9.31
N PRO A 57 10.19 -30.11 9.11
CA PRO A 57 8.89 -30.18 8.45
C PRO A 57 9.03 -30.48 6.94
N ASP A 58 10.24 -30.34 6.39
CA ASP A 58 10.52 -30.57 4.98
C ASP A 58 10.82 -32.03 4.69
N MET A 59 10.45 -32.49 3.50
CA MET A 59 10.84 -33.80 2.99
C MET A 59 12.29 -33.78 2.56
N ILE A 60 13.15 -34.52 3.25
CA ILE A 60 14.59 -34.56 2.97
C ILE A 60 14.97 -35.97 2.51
N MET A 61 15.55 -36.06 1.32
CA MET A 61 16.06 -37.31 0.74
C MET A 61 17.46 -37.09 0.19
N ARG A 62 18.33 -38.08 0.31
CA ARG A 62 19.65 -38.09 -0.32
C ARG A 62 19.74 -39.27 -1.27
N LEU A 63 20.05 -39.01 -2.53
CA LEU A 63 20.23 -40.04 -3.54
C LEU A 63 21.65 -39.97 -4.12
N ASN A 64 22.22 -41.11 -4.49
CA ASN A 64 23.44 -41.12 -5.30
C ASN A 64 23.13 -40.81 -6.77
N THR A 65 24.18 -40.70 -7.58
CA THR A 65 24.07 -40.41 -9.02
C THR A 65 23.36 -41.51 -9.82
N SER A 66 23.20 -42.72 -9.28
CA SER A 66 22.43 -43.81 -9.90
C SER A 66 20.96 -43.84 -9.45
N GLY A 67 20.54 -42.92 -8.58
CA GLY A 67 19.18 -42.85 -8.04
C GLY A 67 18.91 -43.79 -6.87
N GLN A 68 19.95 -44.28 -6.18
CA GLN A 68 19.80 -45.07 -4.97
C GLN A 68 19.69 -44.16 -3.74
N PHE A 69 18.74 -44.44 -2.85
CA PHE A 69 18.52 -43.66 -1.63
C PHE A 69 19.55 -44.00 -0.55
N PHE A 70 20.25 -42.99 -0.04
CA PHE A 70 21.18 -43.07 1.09
C PHE A 70 20.53 -42.61 2.39
N TYR A 71 19.58 -41.68 2.29
CA TYR A 71 18.89 -41.10 3.42
C TYR A 71 17.48 -40.64 3.03
N ALA A 72 16.55 -40.76 3.96
CA ALA A 72 15.19 -40.26 3.88
C ALA A 72 14.76 -39.90 5.31
N ASN A 73 14.23 -38.69 5.52
CA ASN A 73 13.68 -38.31 6.82
C ASN A 73 12.21 -38.79 6.97
N PRO A 74 11.62 -38.72 8.18
CA PRO A 74 10.26 -39.23 8.43
C PRO A 74 9.16 -38.58 7.58
N MET A 75 9.37 -37.36 7.05
CA MET A 75 8.39 -36.69 6.18
C MET A 75 8.16 -37.45 4.86
N VAL A 76 9.13 -38.26 4.40
CA VAL A 76 8.96 -39.14 3.23
C VAL A 76 7.80 -40.12 3.44
N ASP A 77 7.64 -40.65 4.65
CA ASP A 77 6.53 -41.55 5.00
C ASP A 77 5.19 -40.80 4.97
N GLN A 78 5.15 -39.58 5.52
CA GLN A 78 3.93 -38.78 5.54
C GLN A 78 3.43 -38.38 4.15
N TYR A 79 4.33 -38.00 3.23
CA TYR A 79 3.94 -37.60 1.88
C TYR A 79 3.79 -38.77 0.92
N LEU A 80 4.61 -39.81 1.02
CA LEU A 80 4.64 -40.91 0.05
C LEU A 80 3.99 -42.21 0.55
N GLY A 81 3.72 -42.33 1.85
CA GLY A 81 3.12 -43.53 2.47
C GLY A 81 4.07 -44.71 2.56
N ILE A 82 5.37 -44.48 2.39
CA ILE A 82 6.41 -45.51 2.40
C ILE A 82 7.33 -45.23 3.58
N PRO A 83 7.50 -46.16 4.53
CA PRO A 83 8.40 -45.96 5.66
C PRO A 83 9.82 -45.63 5.19
N ALA A 84 10.41 -44.56 5.72
CA ALA A 84 11.74 -44.09 5.29
C ALA A 84 12.82 -45.19 5.35
N LYS A 85 12.72 -46.11 6.31
CA LYS A 85 13.61 -47.28 6.44
C LYS A 85 13.53 -48.26 5.26
N ASP A 86 12.38 -48.34 4.59
CA ASP A 86 12.12 -49.25 3.47
C ASP A 86 12.54 -48.60 2.14
N VAL A 87 12.69 -47.27 2.13
CA VAL A 87 13.23 -46.47 1.00
C VAL A 87 14.76 -46.54 0.95
N ILE A 88 15.43 -46.52 2.11
CA ILE A 88 16.90 -46.52 2.18
C ILE A 88 17.47 -47.77 1.51
N ASN A 89 18.56 -47.59 0.74
CA ASN A 89 19.25 -48.57 -0.10
C ASN A 89 18.46 -49.07 -1.32
N GLN A 90 17.19 -48.69 -1.50
CA GLN A 90 16.43 -48.98 -2.72
C GLN A 90 16.81 -48.00 -3.85
N THR A 91 16.43 -48.35 -5.08
CA THR A 91 16.64 -47.49 -6.25
C THR A 91 15.34 -46.80 -6.62
N LEU A 92 15.41 -45.57 -7.14
CA LEU A 92 14.26 -44.79 -7.59
C LEU A 92 13.29 -45.54 -8.53
N ASN A 93 13.78 -46.52 -9.31
CA ASN A 93 12.96 -47.35 -10.20
C ASN A 93 12.29 -48.55 -9.52
N SER A 94 12.71 -48.94 -8.31
CA SER A 94 12.17 -50.10 -7.59
C SER A 94 11.10 -49.73 -6.57
N ILE A 95 10.91 -48.44 -6.31
CA ILE A 95 9.90 -47.94 -5.38
C ILE A 95 8.69 -47.44 -6.17
N GLU A 96 7.51 -47.92 -5.79
CA GLU A 96 6.25 -47.45 -6.37
C GLU A 96 5.87 -46.10 -5.75
N MET A 97 6.21 -45.01 -6.46
CA MET A 97 5.91 -43.63 -6.06
C MET A 97 5.19 -42.89 -7.17
N ASN A 98 4.64 -41.71 -6.84
CA ASN A 98 4.02 -40.82 -7.81
C ASN A 98 4.96 -40.58 -9.02
N GLU A 99 4.44 -40.81 -10.22
CA GLU A 99 5.20 -40.73 -11.47
C GLU A 99 5.79 -39.32 -11.71
N VAL A 100 5.03 -38.28 -11.33
CA VAL A 100 5.44 -36.88 -11.46
C VAL A 100 6.67 -36.58 -10.60
N LEU A 101 6.67 -37.02 -9.34
CA LEU A 101 7.81 -36.90 -8.44
C LEU A 101 9.00 -37.72 -8.93
N THR A 102 8.77 -38.97 -9.32
CA THR A 102 9.81 -39.86 -9.85
C THR A 102 10.52 -39.25 -11.07
N ASN A 103 9.76 -38.66 -12.00
CA ASN A 103 10.31 -38.02 -13.18
C ASN A 103 11.10 -36.76 -12.83
N TYR A 104 10.60 -35.92 -11.93
CA TYR A 104 11.31 -34.73 -11.47
C TYR A 104 12.65 -35.08 -10.82
N LEU A 105 12.70 -36.12 -9.97
CA LEU A 105 13.95 -36.61 -9.37
C LEU A 105 14.93 -37.11 -10.43
N LYS A 106 14.47 -37.88 -11.42
CA LYS A 106 15.32 -38.38 -12.54
C LYS A 106 15.90 -37.25 -13.38
N GLU A 107 15.08 -36.28 -13.75
CA GLU A 107 15.49 -35.13 -14.55
C GLU A 107 16.46 -34.25 -13.78
N SER A 108 16.22 -34.03 -12.49
CA SER A 108 17.13 -33.30 -11.60
C SER A 108 18.49 -33.99 -11.52
N ILE A 109 18.55 -35.31 -11.31
CA ILE A 109 19.81 -36.09 -11.31
C ILE A 109 20.55 -35.95 -12.65
N LYS A 110 19.84 -36.08 -13.78
CA LYS A 110 20.43 -35.97 -15.12
C LYS A 110 21.00 -34.57 -15.38
N THR A 111 20.27 -33.54 -14.97
CA THR A 111 20.66 -32.14 -15.15
C THR A 111 21.88 -31.82 -14.31
N ILE A 112 21.87 -32.16 -13.01
CA ILE A 112 22.98 -31.93 -12.07
C ILE A 112 24.26 -32.66 -12.51
N LYS A 113 24.16 -33.87 -13.07
CA LYS A 113 25.33 -34.58 -13.64
C LYS A 113 26.03 -33.77 -14.75
N THR A 114 25.27 -32.98 -15.50
CA THR A 114 25.75 -32.22 -16.64
C THR A 114 26.20 -30.82 -16.22
N THR A 115 25.39 -30.13 -15.42
CA THR A 115 25.61 -28.72 -15.03
C THR A 115 26.51 -28.57 -13.82
N LYS A 116 26.55 -29.56 -12.93
CA LYS A 116 27.17 -29.51 -11.59
C LYS A 116 26.61 -28.39 -10.69
N ASP A 117 25.44 -27.86 -11.01
CA ASP A 117 24.79 -26.77 -10.27
C ASP A 117 23.46 -27.24 -9.66
N LYS A 118 22.93 -26.53 -8.66
CA LYS A 118 21.65 -26.85 -8.04
C LYS A 118 20.49 -26.73 -9.03
N VAL A 119 19.44 -27.52 -8.80
CA VAL A 119 18.17 -27.45 -9.56
C VAL A 119 17.05 -27.20 -8.56
N GLU A 120 16.16 -26.26 -8.86
CA GLU A 120 15.02 -25.93 -8.01
C GLU A 120 13.76 -25.71 -8.85
N GLY A 121 12.59 -26.02 -8.27
CA GLY A 121 11.32 -25.92 -8.98
C GLY A 121 10.13 -26.34 -8.11
N ASP A 122 8.95 -25.90 -8.52
CA ASP A 122 7.68 -26.25 -7.87
C ASP A 122 7.05 -27.45 -8.59
N LEU A 123 6.61 -28.45 -7.81
CA LEU A 123 6.01 -29.67 -8.32
C LEU A 123 4.64 -29.90 -7.67
N ALA A 124 3.60 -29.99 -8.48
CA ALA A 124 2.26 -30.37 -8.03
C ALA A 124 2.04 -31.87 -8.25
N PHE A 125 1.67 -32.60 -7.19
CA PHE A 125 1.37 -34.04 -7.25
C PHE A 125 0.40 -34.46 -6.15
N ASN A 126 -0.25 -35.60 -6.35
CA ASN A 126 -1.09 -36.21 -5.32
C ASN A 126 -0.21 -37.03 -4.38
N SER A 127 -0.11 -36.55 -3.14
CA SER A 127 0.56 -37.21 -2.02
C SER A 127 -0.46 -37.93 -1.13
N MET A 128 0.01 -38.61 -0.08
CA MET A 128 -0.86 -39.20 0.94
C MET A 128 -1.63 -38.14 1.75
N MET A 129 -1.19 -36.88 1.69
CA MET A 129 -1.87 -35.73 2.32
C MET A 129 -2.90 -35.07 1.37
N GLY A 130 -3.07 -35.56 0.14
CA GLY A 130 -3.96 -35.01 -0.88
C GLY A 130 -3.20 -34.30 -2.01
N GLU A 131 -3.83 -33.32 -2.65
CA GLU A 131 -3.16 -32.46 -3.61
C GLU A 131 -2.08 -31.62 -2.90
N THR A 132 -0.82 -31.81 -3.30
CA THR A 132 0.34 -31.16 -2.68
C THR A 132 1.15 -30.42 -3.74
N ILE A 133 1.59 -29.19 -3.41
CA ILE A 133 2.55 -28.42 -4.18
C ILE A 133 3.83 -28.32 -3.36
N MET A 134 4.89 -28.91 -3.87
CA MET A 134 6.17 -28.99 -3.19
C MET A 134 7.23 -28.20 -3.94
N HIS A 135 7.88 -27.26 -3.26
CA HIS A 135 9.08 -26.62 -3.77
C HIS A 135 10.29 -27.52 -3.49
N ILE A 136 10.89 -28.07 -4.54
CA ILE A 136 11.97 -29.05 -4.42
C ILE A 136 13.29 -28.41 -4.84
N SER A 137 14.22 -28.34 -3.90
CA SER A 137 15.63 -27.99 -4.12
C SER A 137 16.48 -29.24 -4.17
N ALA A 138 17.15 -29.48 -5.29
CA ALA A 138 18.11 -30.56 -5.51
C ALA A 138 19.54 -29.98 -5.50
N ILE A 139 20.29 -30.30 -4.46
CA ILE A 139 21.60 -29.72 -4.16
C ILE A 139 22.68 -30.78 -4.38
N PRO A 140 23.64 -30.57 -5.31
CA PRO A 140 24.76 -31.51 -5.48
C PRO A 140 25.71 -31.50 -4.28
N GLU A 141 26.12 -32.68 -3.82
CA GLU A 141 27.13 -32.88 -2.79
C GLU A 141 28.36 -33.55 -3.39
N PHE A 142 29.50 -32.86 -3.32
CA PHE A 142 30.76 -33.30 -3.92
C PHE A 142 31.73 -33.83 -2.87
N ASN A 143 32.42 -34.92 -3.20
CA ASN A 143 33.53 -35.47 -2.45
C ASN A 143 34.75 -35.52 -3.37
N GLU A 144 35.89 -34.94 -2.95
CA GLU A 144 37.12 -34.86 -3.76
C GLU A 144 36.91 -34.37 -5.22
N ASN A 145 35.98 -33.42 -5.43
CA ASN A 145 35.53 -32.88 -6.74
C ASN A 145 34.71 -33.84 -7.63
N GLU A 146 34.35 -35.01 -7.12
CA GLU A 146 33.41 -35.93 -7.75
C GLU A 146 32.00 -35.79 -7.13
N LEU A 147 30.96 -35.84 -7.97
CA LEU A 147 29.58 -35.78 -7.50
C LEU A 147 29.23 -37.10 -6.80
N GLU A 148 29.10 -37.07 -5.48
CA GLU A 148 28.87 -38.25 -4.65
C GLU A 148 27.37 -38.50 -4.49
N THR A 149 26.64 -37.48 -4.04
CA THR A 149 25.20 -37.54 -3.78
C THR A 149 24.50 -36.24 -4.16
N ILE A 150 23.17 -36.28 -4.18
CA ILE A 150 22.28 -35.13 -4.38
C ILE A 150 21.29 -35.12 -3.22
N LEU A 151 21.27 -34.00 -2.50
CA LEU A 151 20.31 -33.72 -1.43
C LEU A 151 19.06 -33.07 -2.02
N PHE A 152 17.93 -33.75 -1.90
CA PHE A 152 16.61 -33.22 -2.22
C PHE A 152 15.94 -32.72 -0.96
N VAL A 153 15.55 -31.45 -0.96
CA VAL A 153 14.75 -30.82 0.09
C VAL A 153 13.45 -30.36 -0.55
N GLY A 154 12.34 -30.98 -0.16
CA GLY A 154 10.99 -30.65 -0.58
C GLY A 154 10.26 -29.89 0.52
N HIS A 155 9.98 -28.60 0.30
CA HIS A 155 9.17 -27.78 1.19
C HIS A 155 7.72 -27.77 0.69
N ASP A 156 6.76 -28.12 1.54
CA ASP A 156 5.34 -28.05 1.18
C ASP A 156 4.87 -26.58 1.20
N ILE A 157 4.52 -26.08 0.02
CA ILE A 157 4.03 -24.71 -0.20
C ILE A 157 2.54 -24.67 -0.53
N THR A 158 1.81 -25.77 -0.33
CA THR A 158 0.39 -25.90 -0.71
C THR A 158 -0.48 -24.84 -0.05
N GLU A 159 -0.37 -24.68 1.27
CA GLU A 159 -1.14 -23.69 2.00
C GLU A 159 -0.78 -22.26 1.58
N ALA A 160 0.52 -21.98 1.42
CA ALA A 160 1.01 -20.68 0.97
C ALA A 160 0.47 -20.33 -0.43
N LYS A 161 0.50 -21.27 -1.38
CA LYS A 161 -0.04 -21.10 -2.74
C LYS A 161 -1.56 -20.92 -2.74
N ARG A 162 -2.30 -21.65 -1.90
CA ARG A 162 -3.75 -21.49 -1.76
C ARG A 162 -4.11 -20.10 -1.24
N ILE A 163 -3.41 -19.63 -0.21
CA ILE A 163 -3.60 -18.28 0.36
C ILE A 163 -3.25 -17.21 -0.69
N GLU A 164 -2.16 -17.39 -1.44
CA GLU A 164 -1.75 -16.50 -2.52
C GLU A 164 -2.87 -16.36 -3.56
N LEU A 165 -3.42 -17.47 -4.05
CA LEU A 165 -4.52 -17.48 -5.03
C LEU A 165 -5.80 -16.85 -4.48
N GLU A 166 -6.16 -17.11 -3.22
CA GLU A 166 -7.33 -16.52 -2.59
C GLU A 166 -7.18 -14.98 -2.45
N ILE A 167 -6.00 -14.50 -2.07
CA ILE A 167 -5.70 -13.07 -2.01
C ILE A 167 -5.79 -12.45 -3.41
N GLN A 168 -5.24 -13.11 -4.44
CA GLN A 168 -5.32 -12.64 -5.82
C GLN A 168 -6.77 -12.52 -6.31
N ASP A 169 -7.62 -13.52 -6.04
CA ASP A 169 -9.03 -13.47 -6.43
C ASP A 169 -9.82 -12.38 -5.67
N LYS A 170 -9.57 -12.25 -4.35
CA LYS A 170 -10.16 -11.18 -3.54
C LYS A 170 -9.74 -9.79 -4.04
N ASN A 171 -8.46 -9.58 -4.30
CA ASN A 171 -7.95 -8.31 -4.84
C ASN A 171 -8.58 -8.00 -6.20
N ARG A 172 -8.68 -9.00 -7.10
CA ARG A 172 -9.33 -8.83 -8.40
C ARG A 172 -10.78 -8.35 -8.26
N LYS A 173 -11.58 -9.01 -7.41
CA LYS A 173 -13.00 -8.63 -7.17
C LYS A 173 -13.14 -7.23 -6.57
N ILE A 174 -12.25 -6.85 -5.66
CA ILE A 174 -12.23 -5.49 -5.08
C ILE A 174 -11.91 -4.46 -6.17
N THR A 175 -10.87 -4.70 -6.99
CA THR A 175 -10.49 -3.82 -8.09
C THR A 175 -11.64 -3.65 -9.10
N GLU A 176 -12.32 -4.73 -9.49
CA GLU A 176 -13.47 -4.67 -10.39
C GLU A 176 -14.62 -3.81 -9.81
N SER A 177 -14.88 -3.94 -8.51
CA SER A 177 -15.92 -3.16 -7.81
C SER A 177 -15.58 -1.67 -7.75
N ILE A 178 -14.33 -1.33 -7.46
CA ILE A 178 -13.85 0.06 -7.40
C ILE A 178 -13.87 0.69 -8.80
N ASN A 179 -13.45 -0.04 -9.84
CA ASN A 179 -13.51 0.43 -11.23
C ASN A 179 -14.95 0.66 -11.68
N TYR A 180 -15.90 -0.14 -11.21
CA TYR A 180 -17.32 0.11 -11.46
C TYR A 180 -17.79 1.41 -10.78
N ALA A 181 -17.43 1.64 -9.51
CA ALA A 181 -17.73 2.89 -8.82
C ALA A 181 -17.14 4.12 -9.54
N GLN A 182 -15.91 4.02 -10.05
CA GLN A 182 -15.28 5.07 -10.84
C GLN A 182 -16.05 5.42 -12.11
N ARG A 183 -16.57 4.42 -12.83
CA ARG A 183 -17.40 4.66 -14.02
C ARG A 183 -18.66 5.45 -13.67
N ILE A 184 -19.31 5.11 -12.57
CA ILE A 184 -20.49 5.84 -12.08
C ILE A 184 -20.08 7.27 -11.70
N GLN A 185 -19.03 7.45 -10.91
CA GLN A 185 -18.59 8.77 -10.46
C GLN A 185 -18.20 9.66 -11.64
N THR A 186 -17.43 9.14 -12.59
CA THR A 186 -17.00 9.90 -13.78
C THR A 186 -18.18 10.32 -14.65
N SER A 187 -19.28 9.56 -14.65
CA SER A 187 -20.49 9.91 -15.42
C SER A 187 -21.26 11.11 -14.87
N ILE A 188 -21.10 11.44 -13.57
CA ILE A 188 -21.75 12.61 -12.95
C ILE A 188 -20.88 13.87 -13.01
N LEU A 189 -19.56 13.71 -13.17
CA LEU A 189 -18.62 14.83 -13.23
C LEU A 189 -18.88 15.68 -14.49
N PRO A 190 -18.78 17.01 -14.38
CA PRO A 190 -19.09 17.89 -15.49
C PRO A 190 -18.05 17.76 -16.61
N ASN A 191 -18.52 17.83 -17.85
CA ASN A 191 -17.66 17.77 -19.02
C ASN A 191 -16.99 19.13 -19.26
N ASN A 192 -15.65 19.17 -19.24
CA ASN A 192 -14.86 20.38 -19.52
C ASN A 192 -15.24 21.09 -20.83
N LYS A 193 -15.72 20.35 -21.84
CA LYS A 193 -16.21 20.95 -23.09
C LYS A 193 -17.47 21.80 -22.86
N ILE A 194 -18.39 21.34 -22.01
CA ILE A 194 -19.62 22.07 -21.67
C ILE A 194 -19.27 23.31 -20.84
N ILE A 195 -18.39 23.17 -19.84
CA ILE A 195 -17.95 24.31 -19.02
C ILE A 195 -17.36 25.40 -19.90
N ARG A 196 -16.50 25.04 -20.86
CA ARG A 196 -15.89 26.00 -21.82
C ARG A 196 -16.88 26.63 -22.81
N GLN A 197 -18.08 26.10 -22.98
CA GLN A 197 -19.13 26.80 -23.76
C GLN A 197 -19.64 28.04 -23.02
N TYR A 198 -19.73 27.96 -21.68
CA TYR A 198 -20.22 29.04 -20.83
C TYR A 198 -19.10 29.92 -20.26
N LEU A 199 -17.93 29.33 -20.00
CA LEU A 199 -16.73 29.98 -19.47
C LEU A 199 -15.52 29.62 -20.35
N PRO A 200 -15.37 30.24 -21.54
CA PRO A 200 -14.38 29.83 -22.54
C PRO A 200 -12.93 29.91 -22.07
N LYS A 201 -12.63 30.89 -21.21
CA LYS A 201 -11.33 31.06 -20.59
C LYS A 201 -11.34 30.43 -19.20
N SER A 202 -11.35 29.09 -19.15
CA SER A 202 -11.31 28.36 -17.88
C SER A 202 -10.50 27.06 -17.98
N PHE A 203 -10.02 26.62 -16.82
CA PHE A 203 -9.42 25.29 -16.64
C PHE A 203 -9.94 24.64 -15.35
N ILE A 204 -9.93 23.31 -15.35
CA ILE A 204 -10.15 22.47 -14.18
C ILE A 204 -8.99 21.48 -14.15
N TYR A 205 -8.07 21.68 -13.22
CA TYR A 205 -7.03 20.72 -12.90
C TYR A 205 -7.58 19.79 -11.82
N TYR A 206 -7.91 18.57 -12.22
CA TYR A 206 -8.52 17.55 -11.35
C TYR A 206 -7.71 16.26 -11.44
N LYS A 207 -7.16 15.83 -10.31
CA LYS A 207 -6.30 14.66 -10.19
C LYS A 207 -6.65 13.89 -8.92
N PRO A 208 -7.53 12.87 -9.03
CA PRO A 208 -7.81 11.94 -7.95
C PRO A 208 -6.53 11.27 -7.43
N ARG A 209 -6.48 11.01 -6.13
CA ARG A 209 -5.41 10.24 -5.48
C ARG A 209 -5.60 8.75 -5.70
N ASP A 210 -6.82 8.28 -5.51
CA ASP A 210 -7.24 6.89 -5.70
C ASP A 210 -8.10 6.77 -6.98
N VAL A 211 -8.63 5.57 -7.23
CA VAL A 211 -9.47 5.29 -8.41
C VAL A 211 -10.80 6.06 -8.38
N VAL A 212 -11.28 6.39 -7.18
CA VAL A 212 -12.45 7.25 -6.91
C VAL A 212 -12.08 8.33 -5.91
N SER A 213 -12.74 9.49 -5.99
CA SER A 213 -12.35 10.71 -5.27
C SER A 213 -13.43 11.18 -4.29
N GLY A 214 -13.03 11.77 -3.17
CA GLY A 214 -13.95 12.59 -2.36
C GLY A 214 -14.20 13.95 -2.99
N ASP A 215 -13.20 14.48 -3.68
CA ASP A 215 -13.28 15.74 -4.40
C ASP A 215 -14.08 15.62 -5.69
N PHE A 216 -14.80 16.70 -6.02
CA PHE A 216 -15.41 16.81 -7.33
C PHE A 216 -15.58 18.27 -7.77
N PRO A 217 -15.30 18.57 -9.04
CA PRO A 217 -15.80 19.79 -9.65
C PRO A 217 -17.32 19.68 -9.82
N TRP A 218 -18.04 20.70 -9.40
CA TRP A 218 -19.48 20.80 -9.64
C TRP A 218 -19.78 21.95 -10.60
N PHE A 219 -20.69 21.72 -11.55
CA PHE A 219 -21.10 22.73 -12.53
C PHE A 219 -22.58 22.57 -12.87
N PHE A 220 -23.30 23.69 -12.85
CA PHE A 220 -24.72 23.72 -13.17
C PHE A 220 -25.06 25.04 -13.85
N VAL A 221 -26.01 25.04 -14.78
CA VAL A 221 -26.49 26.26 -15.44
C VAL A 221 -28.00 26.31 -15.30
N LYS A 222 -28.50 27.44 -14.80
CA LYS A 222 -29.94 27.70 -14.72
C LYS A 222 -30.22 29.16 -15.08
N GLU A 223 -31.07 29.34 -16.07
CA GLU A 223 -31.39 30.65 -16.63
C GLU A 223 -30.12 31.40 -17.05
N ASP A 224 -29.88 32.60 -16.48
CA ASP A 224 -28.69 33.43 -16.74
C ASP A 224 -27.56 33.21 -15.73
N ASN A 225 -27.70 32.25 -14.82
CA ASN A 225 -26.73 31.97 -13.77
C ASN A 225 -25.93 30.70 -14.08
N ILE A 226 -24.61 30.82 -13.98
CA ILE A 226 -23.65 29.74 -14.06
C ILE A 226 -23.17 29.46 -12.65
N TYR A 227 -23.24 28.21 -12.22
CA TYR A 227 -22.79 27.77 -10.91
C TYR A 227 -21.58 26.86 -11.11
N ILE A 228 -20.53 27.11 -10.33
CA ILE A 228 -19.33 26.28 -10.35
C ILE A 228 -18.73 26.19 -8.95
N ALA A 229 -18.29 25.00 -8.55
CA ALA A 229 -17.67 24.80 -7.25
C ALA A 229 -16.53 23.78 -7.29
N ALA A 230 -15.55 23.97 -6.40
CA ALA A 230 -14.61 22.94 -6.01
C ALA A 230 -15.08 22.39 -4.66
N VAL A 231 -15.42 21.10 -4.63
CA VAL A 231 -15.95 20.43 -3.44
C VAL A 231 -14.96 19.37 -3.01
N ASP A 232 -14.76 19.28 -1.70
CA ASP A 232 -13.80 18.41 -1.04
C ASP A 232 -14.51 17.70 0.11
N CYS A 233 -14.70 16.40 -0.01
CA CYS A 233 -15.47 15.63 0.96
C CYS A 233 -14.54 14.99 1.99
N THR A 234 -15.01 14.84 3.23
CA THR A 234 -14.24 14.15 4.26
C THR A 234 -13.88 12.72 3.84
N GLY A 235 -12.59 12.42 3.84
CA GLY A 235 -12.06 11.11 3.47
C GLY A 235 -11.90 10.92 1.97
N HIS A 236 -11.16 9.90 1.59
CA HIS A 236 -10.76 9.62 0.21
C HIS A 236 -11.17 8.19 -0.20
N GLY A 237 -11.08 7.87 -1.49
CA GLY A 237 -11.47 6.55 -1.98
C GLY A 237 -12.98 6.32 -1.86
N VAL A 238 -13.40 5.07 -1.58
CA VAL A 238 -14.82 4.68 -1.67
C VAL A 238 -15.75 5.47 -0.73
N PRO A 239 -15.42 5.69 0.57
CA PRO A 239 -16.28 6.48 1.45
C PRO A 239 -16.43 7.94 0.99
N GLY A 240 -15.32 8.59 0.60
CA GLY A 240 -15.33 9.95 0.07
C GLY A 240 -16.18 10.05 -1.20
N ALA A 241 -16.07 9.06 -2.10
CA ALA A 241 -16.86 9.02 -3.33
C ALA A 241 -18.37 8.91 -3.07
N LEU A 242 -18.81 8.14 -2.06
CA LEU A 242 -20.23 8.09 -1.68
C LEU A 242 -20.73 9.44 -1.17
N LEU A 243 -19.91 10.14 -0.37
CA LEU A 243 -20.23 11.47 0.13
C LEU A 243 -20.28 12.51 -1.01
N SER A 244 -19.42 12.37 -2.02
CA SER A 244 -19.43 13.20 -3.22
C SER A 244 -20.78 13.12 -3.96
N PHE A 245 -21.37 11.91 -4.08
CA PHE A 245 -22.70 11.75 -4.68
C PHE A 245 -23.79 12.47 -3.87
N ILE A 246 -23.75 12.36 -2.54
CA ILE A 246 -24.72 13.03 -1.66
C ILE A 246 -24.64 14.55 -1.87
N GLY A 247 -23.43 15.12 -1.81
CA GLY A 247 -23.20 16.54 -2.06
C GLY A 247 -23.68 16.97 -3.45
N TYR A 248 -23.30 16.22 -4.48
CA TYR A 248 -23.67 16.48 -5.87
C TYR A 248 -25.20 16.54 -6.07
N PHE A 249 -25.93 15.54 -5.60
CA PHE A 249 -27.39 15.49 -5.78
C PHE A 249 -28.10 16.57 -4.97
N ILE A 250 -27.64 16.89 -3.76
CA ILE A 250 -28.23 17.97 -2.97
C ILE A 250 -27.98 19.32 -3.64
N LEU A 251 -26.76 19.59 -4.13
CA LEU A 251 -26.44 20.83 -4.86
C LEU A 251 -27.35 21.00 -6.09
N ASN A 252 -27.51 19.95 -6.90
CA ASN A 252 -28.41 19.97 -8.05
C ASN A 252 -29.85 20.29 -7.61
N ASN A 253 -30.36 19.61 -6.59
CA ASN A 253 -31.73 19.84 -6.10
C ASN A 253 -31.93 21.27 -5.57
N VAL A 254 -30.96 21.81 -4.82
CA VAL A 254 -31.06 23.16 -4.23
C VAL A 254 -31.10 24.23 -5.32
N VAL A 255 -30.19 24.15 -6.29
CA VAL A 255 -30.09 25.16 -7.36
C VAL A 255 -31.21 24.99 -8.40
N ASP A 256 -31.62 23.77 -8.68
CA ASP A 256 -32.76 23.49 -9.55
C ASP A 256 -34.10 23.88 -8.92
N HIS A 257 -34.19 24.01 -7.60
CA HIS A 257 -35.40 24.52 -6.93
C HIS A 257 -35.59 26.02 -7.16
N ASP A 258 -34.58 26.85 -6.87
CA ASP A 258 -34.71 28.32 -6.92
C ASP A 258 -33.41 29.00 -7.36
N ALA A 259 -33.45 29.62 -8.55
CA ALA A 259 -32.32 30.33 -9.11
C ALA A 259 -32.02 31.66 -8.38
N THR A 260 -32.93 32.15 -7.54
CA THR A 260 -32.77 33.43 -6.81
C THR A 260 -31.84 33.31 -5.60
N TYR A 261 -31.64 32.10 -5.07
CA TYR A 261 -30.76 31.86 -3.91
C TYR A 261 -29.35 32.42 -4.10
N SER A 262 -28.84 33.08 -3.07
CA SER A 262 -27.45 33.55 -3.02
C SER A 262 -26.48 32.37 -2.90
N ALA A 263 -25.19 32.61 -3.15
CA ALA A 263 -24.16 31.58 -2.97
C ALA A 263 -24.15 31.05 -1.52
N SER A 264 -24.26 31.94 -0.53
CA SER A 264 -24.34 31.53 0.88
C SER A 264 -25.56 30.68 1.19
N LYS A 265 -26.74 31.07 0.68
CA LYS A 265 -27.98 30.35 0.95
C LYS A 265 -27.95 28.93 0.40
N ILE A 266 -27.31 28.74 -0.76
CA ILE A 266 -27.06 27.42 -1.33
C ILE A 266 -26.20 26.58 -0.37
N LEU A 267 -25.14 27.16 0.21
CA LEU A 267 -24.31 26.46 1.20
C LEU A 267 -25.06 26.13 2.49
N ASP A 268 -25.93 27.02 2.99
CA ASP A 268 -26.74 26.73 4.17
C ASP A 268 -27.71 25.56 3.89
N LEU A 269 -28.38 25.57 2.74
CA LEU A 269 -29.30 24.49 2.34
C LEU A 269 -28.56 23.17 2.11
N LEU A 270 -27.37 23.21 1.52
CA LEU A 270 -26.50 22.05 1.37
C LEU A 270 -26.08 21.50 2.74
N HIS A 271 -25.67 22.37 3.66
CA HIS A 271 -25.25 22.01 5.02
C HIS A 271 -26.35 21.24 5.76
N PHE A 272 -27.57 21.79 5.81
CA PHE A 272 -28.71 21.09 6.44
C PHE A 272 -29.13 19.84 5.66
N GLY A 273 -29.05 19.86 4.33
CA GLY A 273 -29.36 18.71 3.48
C GLY A 273 -28.44 17.52 3.76
N VAL A 274 -27.13 17.75 3.87
CA VAL A 274 -26.13 16.73 4.17
C VAL A 274 -26.38 16.15 5.56
N ARG A 275 -26.58 16.99 6.59
CA ARG A 275 -26.88 16.53 7.95
C ARG A 275 -28.10 15.65 8.03
N LYS A 276 -29.19 16.08 7.39
CA LYS A 276 -30.44 15.33 7.35
C LYS A 276 -30.24 13.98 6.65
N THR A 277 -29.51 13.95 5.54
CA THR A 277 -29.25 12.74 4.76
C THR A 277 -28.40 11.74 5.55
N LEU A 278 -27.37 12.22 6.24
CA LEU A 278 -26.47 11.42 7.08
C LEU A 278 -27.00 11.20 8.50
N LYS A 279 -28.17 11.74 8.84
CA LYS A 279 -28.81 11.65 10.17
C LYS A 279 -27.92 12.15 11.31
N GLN A 280 -27.16 13.21 11.06
CA GLN A 280 -26.18 13.78 12.00
C GLN A 280 -26.81 14.62 13.12
N ASP A 281 -28.10 14.96 13.01
CA ASP A 281 -28.83 15.70 14.04
C ASP A 281 -29.30 14.82 15.21
N ARG A 282 -28.98 13.52 15.19
CA ARG A 282 -29.37 12.58 16.27
C ARG A 282 -28.38 12.65 17.42
N HIS A 283 -28.88 12.40 18.63
CA HIS A 283 -28.08 12.42 19.86
C HIS A 283 -26.98 11.33 19.92
N ASP A 284 -27.14 10.25 19.16
CA ASP A 284 -26.24 9.10 19.05
C ASP A 284 -25.38 9.13 17.77
N ALA A 285 -25.30 10.27 17.09
CA ALA A 285 -24.48 10.40 15.89
C ALA A 285 -22.98 10.40 16.25
N ASP A 286 -22.23 9.48 15.64
CA ASP A 286 -20.77 9.37 15.84
C ASP A 286 -19.95 9.96 14.69
N ALA A 287 -20.51 10.02 13.48
CA ALA A 287 -19.80 10.38 12.26
C ALA A 287 -19.94 11.88 11.92
N ARG A 288 -18.80 12.57 11.83
CA ARG A 288 -18.70 14.00 11.48
C ARG A 288 -18.44 14.25 10.00
N ASP A 289 -18.87 13.32 9.14
CA ASP A 289 -18.69 13.42 7.70
C ASP A 289 -19.30 14.71 7.15
N GLY A 290 -18.61 15.31 6.19
CA GLY A 290 -18.97 16.62 5.66
C GLY A 290 -18.17 16.96 4.41
N MET A 291 -18.20 18.23 4.04
CA MET A 291 -17.42 18.71 2.91
C MET A 291 -16.99 20.16 3.10
N ASP A 292 -15.83 20.47 2.56
CA ASP A 292 -15.36 21.81 2.32
C ASP A 292 -15.69 22.18 0.87
N ILE A 293 -15.98 23.46 0.63
CA ILE A 293 -16.47 23.89 -0.68
C ILE A 293 -16.12 25.35 -0.93
N ALA A 294 -15.73 25.66 -2.15
CA ALA A 294 -15.71 27.03 -2.68
C ALA A 294 -16.75 27.11 -3.82
N LEU A 295 -17.83 27.86 -3.62
CA LEU A 295 -18.96 27.94 -4.55
C LEU A 295 -19.10 29.32 -5.16
N CYS A 296 -19.16 29.37 -6.49
CA CYS A 296 -19.36 30.57 -7.28
C CYS A 296 -20.72 30.51 -8.00
N LYS A 297 -21.49 31.60 -7.89
CA LYS A 297 -22.66 31.88 -8.74
C LYS A 297 -22.36 33.10 -9.61
N ILE A 298 -22.26 32.89 -10.91
CA ILE A 298 -21.82 33.87 -11.90
C ILE A 298 -23.00 34.27 -12.78
N ASN A 299 -23.19 35.57 -13.00
CA ASN A 299 -24.12 36.10 -14.00
C ASN A 299 -23.35 37.00 -14.97
N LEU A 300 -23.09 36.50 -16.18
CA LEU A 300 -22.28 37.21 -17.18
C LEU A 300 -23.00 38.43 -17.78
N LYS A 301 -24.34 38.41 -17.84
CA LYS A 301 -25.13 39.55 -18.33
C LYS A 301 -25.07 40.73 -17.38
N LYS A 302 -25.21 40.46 -16.07
CA LYS A 302 -25.10 41.46 -14.99
C LYS A 302 -23.65 41.77 -14.62
N LYS A 303 -22.69 40.95 -15.08
CA LYS A 303 -21.27 41.00 -14.70
C LYS A 303 -21.09 40.95 -13.18
N THR A 304 -21.77 40.01 -12.54
CA THR A 304 -21.68 39.82 -11.08
C THR A 304 -21.28 38.39 -10.76
N LEU A 305 -20.41 38.24 -9.77
CA LEU A 305 -20.03 36.98 -9.14
C LEU A 305 -20.49 37.03 -7.68
N GLN A 306 -21.19 36.00 -7.24
CA GLN A 306 -21.40 35.73 -5.82
C GLN A 306 -20.52 34.56 -5.40
N TYR A 307 -19.88 34.70 -4.24
CA TYR A 307 -19.00 33.69 -3.67
C TYR A 307 -19.38 33.38 -2.23
N ALA A 308 -19.37 32.10 -1.88
CA ALA A 308 -19.42 31.62 -0.51
C ALA A 308 -18.54 30.37 -0.39
N GLY A 309 -17.92 30.17 0.77
CA GLY A 309 -17.05 29.03 0.98
C GLY A 309 -17.10 28.47 2.39
N ALA A 310 -16.96 27.14 2.49
CA ALA A 310 -16.72 26.40 3.72
C ALA A 310 -15.24 26.01 3.74
N HIS A 311 -14.45 26.62 4.62
CA HIS A 311 -12.98 26.54 4.76
C HIS A 311 -12.13 26.93 3.54
N ARG A 312 -12.65 26.80 2.32
CA ARG A 312 -11.92 27.12 1.08
C ARG A 312 -12.02 28.61 0.76
N PRO A 313 -10.94 29.26 0.34
CA PRO A 313 -10.95 30.64 -0.12
C PRO A 313 -11.15 30.73 -1.64
N LEU A 314 -11.52 31.92 -2.11
CA LEU A 314 -11.42 32.32 -3.52
C LEU A 314 -10.38 33.43 -3.65
N TYR A 315 -9.49 33.27 -4.62
CA TYR A 315 -8.51 34.28 -4.98
C TYR A 315 -8.93 35.01 -6.24
N LEU A 316 -8.95 36.35 -6.19
CA LEU A 316 -9.23 37.22 -7.32
C LEU A 316 -7.96 37.99 -7.69
N LEU A 317 -7.42 37.72 -8.88
CA LEU A 317 -6.33 38.49 -9.47
C LEU A 317 -6.92 39.61 -10.33
N ARG A 318 -6.69 40.86 -9.91
CA ARG A 318 -7.16 42.08 -10.55
C ARG A 318 -6.10 43.16 -10.43
N ASN A 319 -5.82 43.90 -11.51
CA ASN A 319 -4.88 45.02 -11.50
C ASN A 319 -3.48 44.68 -10.91
N LYS A 320 -3.02 43.45 -11.12
CA LYS A 320 -1.77 42.90 -10.55
C LYS A 320 -1.76 42.67 -9.04
N GLU A 321 -2.91 42.75 -8.39
CA GLU A 321 -3.13 42.45 -6.98
C GLU A 321 -3.97 41.18 -6.83
N LEU A 322 -3.68 40.39 -5.79
CA LEU A 322 -4.42 39.17 -5.46
C LEU A 322 -5.26 39.41 -4.20
N GLU A 323 -6.56 39.58 -4.38
CA GLU A 323 -7.53 39.70 -3.30
C GLU A 323 -7.96 38.29 -2.85
N GLU A 324 -8.07 38.07 -1.53
CA GLU A 324 -8.51 36.79 -0.95
C GLU A 324 -9.88 36.94 -0.28
N PHE A 325 -10.88 36.21 -0.78
CA PHE A 325 -12.20 36.07 -0.16
C PHE A 325 -12.22 34.80 0.67
N LYS A 326 -12.27 34.94 1.99
CA LYS A 326 -12.16 33.83 2.92
C LYS A 326 -13.45 33.03 3.00
N GLY A 327 -13.34 31.70 3.02
CA GLY A 327 -14.43 30.84 3.44
C GLY A 327 -14.65 30.92 4.95
N ASP A 328 -15.89 30.63 5.38
CA ASP A 328 -16.22 30.52 6.79
C ASP A 328 -15.45 29.36 7.43
N ARG A 329 -15.10 29.50 8.72
CA ARG A 329 -14.42 28.47 9.51
C ARG A 329 -15.41 27.41 10.01
N LYS A 330 -16.21 26.86 9.10
CA LYS A 330 -17.13 25.75 9.30
C LYS A 330 -17.23 24.94 8.00
N ALA A 331 -17.37 23.62 8.14
CA ALA A 331 -17.64 22.71 7.03
C ALA A 331 -19.16 22.65 6.73
N ILE A 332 -19.50 22.10 5.57
CA ILE A 332 -20.84 21.60 5.27
C ILE A 332 -21.04 20.27 5.99
N GLY A 333 -22.20 20.04 6.59
CA GLY A 333 -22.48 18.80 7.34
C GLY A 333 -21.87 18.81 8.76
N GLY A 334 -21.49 17.63 9.23
CA GLY A 334 -20.93 17.41 10.56
C GLY A 334 -21.95 17.47 11.69
N ILE A 335 -21.53 17.12 12.91
CA ILE A 335 -22.40 17.09 14.09
C ILE A 335 -22.53 18.51 14.69
N PRO A 336 -23.74 19.00 14.98
CA PRO A 336 -23.94 20.30 15.61
C PRO A 336 -23.23 20.40 16.96
N ILE A 337 -22.60 21.52 17.24
CA ILE A 337 -22.01 21.78 18.56
C ILE A 337 -23.12 22.30 19.47
N LEU A 338 -23.64 21.45 20.37
CA LEU A 338 -24.79 21.73 21.26
C LEU A 338 -24.78 23.07 22.02
N LYS A 339 -23.62 23.72 22.17
CA LYS A 339 -23.44 24.98 22.91
C LYS A 339 -23.10 26.20 22.04
N LYS A 340 -23.12 26.06 20.72
CA LYS A 340 -22.76 27.14 19.79
C LYS A 340 -23.83 27.26 18.72
N GLU A 341 -24.47 28.43 18.65
CA GLU A 341 -25.35 28.75 17.52
C GLU A 341 -24.56 28.70 16.21
N GLU A 342 -25.17 28.10 15.20
CA GLU A 342 -24.60 28.04 13.87
C GLU A 342 -25.05 29.27 13.09
N ASN A 343 -24.06 30.07 12.71
CA ASN A 343 -24.28 31.22 11.85
C ASN A 343 -24.43 30.75 10.41
N ASP A 344 -25.20 31.47 9.61
CA ASP A 344 -25.28 31.29 8.15
C ASP A 344 -23.91 31.53 7.48
N PHE A 345 -23.72 31.00 6.28
CA PHE A 345 -22.52 31.27 5.48
C PHE A 345 -22.46 32.74 5.02
N THR A 346 -21.24 33.25 4.89
CA THR A 346 -20.98 34.61 4.39
C THR A 346 -21.13 34.65 2.88
N ASN A 347 -21.86 35.66 2.36
CA ASN A 347 -21.99 35.90 0.92
C ASN A 347 -21.16 37.10 0.49
N TYR A 348 -20.24 36.89 -0.43
CA TYR A 348 -19.52 37.96 -1.10
C TYR A 348 -20.20 38.26 -2.44
N LEU A 349 -20.45 39.53 -2.72
CA LEU A 349 -20.92 40.02 -4.03
C LEU A 349 -19.80 40.82 -4.67
N ILE A 350 -19.39 40.41 -5.86
CA ILE A 350 -18.23 40.95 -6.59
C ILE A 350 -18.70 41.38 -7.97
N ASP A 351 -18.47 42.65 -8.31
CA ASP A 351 -18.66 43.14 -9.67
C ASP A 351 -17.47 42.72 -10.54
N LEU A 352 -17.75 41.99 -11.61
CA LEU A 352 -16.77 41.45 -12.54
C LEU A 352 -16.31 42.53 -13.53
N LYS A 353 -15.00 42.64 -13.68
CA LYS A 353 -14.31 43.49 -14.66
C LYS A 353 -13.62 42.63 -15.70
N SER A 354 -13.44 43.18 -16.89
CA SER A 354 -12.73 42.48 -17.96
C SER A 354 -11.27 42.25 -17.55
N GLY A 355 -10.80 41.03 -17.74
CA GLY A 355 -9.45 40.59 -17.35
C GLY A 355 -9.33 40.10 -15.91
N ASP A 356 -10.41 40.12 -15.12
CA ASP A 356 -10.42 39.49 -13.80
C ASP A 356 -10.17 37.99 -13.93
N LYS A 357 -9.31 37.44 -13.07
CA LYS A 357 -9.03 36.01 -12.98
C LYS A 357 -9.34 35.51 -11.58
N ILE A 358 -10.14 34.46 -11.45
CA ILE A 358 -10.44 33.84 -10.17
C ILE A 358 -9.84 32.44 -10.08
N PHE A 359 -9.44 32.04 -8.88
CA PHE A 359 -8.87 30.73 -8.56
C PHE A 359 -9.43 30.21 -7.24
N PHE A 360 -9.82 28.94 -7.19
CA PHE A 360 -10.27 28.25 -5.98
C PHE A 360 -10.03 26.75 -6.09
N PHE A 361 -9.79 26.08 -4.95
CA PHE A 361 -9.26 24.72 -4.90
C PHE A 361 -9.60 23.98 -3.60
N SER A 362 -9.49 22.65 -3.62
CA SER A 362 -9.53 21.75 -2.45
C SER A 362 -8.19 21.69 -1.69
N ASP A 363 -8.09 21.01 -0.54
CA ASP A 363 -6.79 20.95 0.17
C ASP A 363 -5.72 20.09 -0.49
N GLY A 364 -6.02 19.16 -1.38
CA GLY A 364 -4.98 18.25 -1.85
C GLY A 364 -3.79 18.93 -2.54
N LEU A 365 -4.00 20.09 -3.18
CA LEU A 365 -2.90 20.91 -3.70
C LEU A 365 -2.02 21.46 -2.56
N PRO A 366 -2.53 22.29 -1.61
CA PRO A 366 -1.71 22.82 -0.53
C PRO A 366 -1.21 21.77 0.48
N ASP A 367 -1.87 20.62 0.63
CA ASP A 367 -1.49 19.59 1.60
C ASP A 367 -0.45 18.60 1.09
N GLN A 368 -0.17 18.60 -0.22
CA GLN A 368 0.87 17.75 -0.79
C GLN A 368 2.22 18.00 -0.13
N VAL A 369 2.84 16.94 0.39
CA VAL A 369 4.20 16.98 0.95
C VAL A 369 5.21 16.72 -0.16
N GLY A 370 6.27 17.53 -0.18
CA GLY A 370 7.28 17.47 -1.22
C GLY A 370 8.41 18.48 -1.03
N GLY A 371 9.15 18.72 -2.11
CA GLY A 371 10.34 19.58 -2.14
C GLY A 371 11.53 19.01 -1.37
N GLU A 372 12.65 19.71 -1.43
CA GLU A 372 13.92 19.31 -0.79
C GLU A 372 13.78 19.18 0.74
N GLU A 373 12.96 20.05 1.34
CA GLU A 373 12.74 20.09 2.79
C GLU A 373 11.60 19.19 3.28
N ARG A 374 10.92 18.44 2.39
CA ARG A 374 9.76 17.57 2.72
C ARG A 374 8.66 18.30 3.50
N LYS A 375 8.27 19.49 3.03
CA LYS A 375 7.22 20.32 3.63
C LYS A 375 5.93 20.24 2.81
N LYS A 376 4.82 20.70 3.39
CA LYS A 376 3.56 20.91 2.67
C LYS A 376 3.74 22.01 1.62
N TYR A 377 3.14 21.82 0.44
CA TYR A 377 3.11 22.77 -0.67
C TYR A 377 2.60 24.15 -0.22
N GLY A 378 1.52 24.14 0.57
CA GLY A 378 0.98 25.30 1.27
C GLY A 378 0.19 26.28 0.39
N PRO A 379 -0.83 26.96 0.93
CA PRO A 379 -1.58 27.99 0.17
C PRO A 379 -0.72 29.19 -0.25
N ALA A 380 0.37 29.47 0.48
CA ALA A 380 1.29 30.55 0.16
C ALA A 380 1.93 30.37 -1.22
N ARG A 381 2.39 29.16 -1.54
CA ARG A 381 2.99 28.84 -2.83
C ARG A 381 1.99 28.99 -3.98
N VAL A 382 0.73 28.60 -3.76
CA VAL A 382 -0.33 28.82 -4.78
C VAL A 382 -0.46 30.31 -5.10
N ARG A 383 -0.54 31.17 -4.06
CA ARG A 383 -0.62 32.62 -4.23
C ARG A 383 0.61 33.20 -4.94
N GLU A 384 1.80 32.75 -4.54
CA GLU A 384 3.07 33.14 -5.19
C GLU A 384 3.06 32.77 -6.68
N LYS A 385 2.65 31.54 -7.03
CA LYS A 385 2.59 31.10 -8.43
C LYS A 385 1.61 31.90 -9.26
N ILE A 386 0.45 32.27 -8.71
CA ILE A 386 -0.50 33.16 -9.38
C ILE A 386 0.13 34.54 -9.61
N MET A 387 0.79 35.09 -8.58
CA MET A 387 1.37 36.44 -8.59
C MET A 387 2.63 36.57 -9.46
N GLU A 388 3.43 35.52 -9.59
CA GLU A 388 4.60 35.48 -10.48
C GLU A 388 4.19 35.41 -11.96
N ASN A 389 3.00 34.87 -12.25
CA ASN A 389 2.60 34.45 -13.59
C ASN A 389 1.31 35.14 -14.09
N GLN A 390 1.04 36.36 -13.63
CA GLN A 390 -0.22 37.08 -13.84
C GLN A 390 -0.68 37.18 -15.31
N ASN A 391 0.29 37.20 -16.24
CA ASN A 391 0.04 37.35 -17.68
C ASN A 391 -0.33 36.03 -18.38
N LEU A 392 -0.25 34.88 -17.69
CA LEU A 392 -0.58 33.60 -18.29
C LEU A 392 -2.08 33.47 -18.59
N THR A 393 -2.38 32.79 -19.69
CA THR A 393 -3.75 32.35 -20.02
C THR A 393 -4.17 31.18 -19.13
N MET A 394 -5.48 30.90 -19.04
CA MET A 394 -6.00 29.78 -18.25
C MET A 394 -5.41 28.41 -18.61
N PRO A 395 -5.21 28.05 -19.90
CA PRO A 395 -4.48 26.82 -20.25
C PRO A 395 -3.03 26.80 -19.74
N GLN A 396 -2.32 27.93 -19.83
CA GLN A 396 -0.94 28.02 -19.33
C GLN A 396 -0.86 27.93 -17.81
N PHE A 397 -1.86 28.46 -17.08
CA PHE A 397 -1.97 28.25 -15.65
C PHE A 397 -2.20 26.78 -15.30
N SER A 398 -3.04 26.07 -16.07
CA SER A 398 -3.25 24.63 -15.88
C SER A 398 -1.94 23.86 -16.01
N GLU A 399 -1.16 24.12 -17.07
CA GLU A 399 0.14 23.49 -17.29
C GLU A 399 1.15 23.88 -16.20
N LEU A 400 1.16 25.15 -15.77
CA LEU A 400 2.01 25.62 -14.68
C LEU A 400 1.76 24.83 -13.39
N PHE A 401 0.50 24.73 -12.97
CA PHE A 401 0.15 24.04 -11.72
C PHE A 401 0.36 22.53 -11.80
N GLU A 402 0.09 21.92 -12.95
CA GLU A 402 0.38 20.49 -13.15
C GLU A 402 1.88 20.21 -13.03
N ASN A 403 2.72 20.99 -13.72
CA ASN A 403 4.16 20.82 -13.69
C ASN A 403 4.74 21.14 -12.30
N ASP A 404 4.29 22.22 -11.66
CA ASP A 404 4.76 22.60 -10.33
C ASP A 404 4.35 21.57 -9.28
N PHE A 405 3.12 21.05 -9.35
CA PHE A 405 2.65 19.99 -8.46
C PHE A 405 3.48 18.70 -8.62
N ASN A 406 3.67 18.23 -9.85
CA ASN A 406 4.42 17.00 -10.11
C ASN A 406 5.89 17.13 -9.69
N SER A 407 6.50 18.28 -9.97
CA SER A 407 7.87 18.60 -9.56
C SER A 407 8.01 18.67 -8.03
N TYR A 408 7.09 19.38 -7.35
CA TYR A 408 7.11 19.50 -5.90
C TYR A 408 6.91 18.14 -5.23
N LYS A 409 5.94 17.35 -5.71
CA LYS A 409 5.69 15.99 -5.20
C LYS A 409 6.91 15.08 -5.36
N GLY A 410 7.56 15.10 -6.53
CA GLY A 410 8.63 14.18 -6.87
C GLY A 410 8.21 12.72 -6.68
N GLU A 411 9.07 11.94 -6.03
CA GLU A 411 8.84 10.51 -5.71
C GLU A 411 7.86 10.27 -4.54
N ASN A 412 7.39 11.34 -3.88
CA ASN A 412 6.40 11.18 -2.82
C ASN A 412 5.05 10.71 -3.40
N LYS A 413 4.29 10.00 -2.57
CA LYS A 413 2.90 9.64 -2.90
C LYS A 413 2.03 10.89 -2.88
N GLN A 414 1.01 10.89 -3.72
CA GLN A 414 -0.04 11.89 -3.62
C GLN A 414 -0.80 11.67 -2.32
N ILE A 415 -0.98 12.73 -1.53
CA ILE A 415 -1.57 12.62 -0.17
C ILE A 415 -3.09 12.70 -0.21
N ASP A 416 -3.62 13.56 -1.06
CA ASP A 416 -5.06 13.77 -1.21
C ASP A 416 -5.48 14.02 -2.65
N ASP A 417 -6.78 14.04 -2.90
CA ASP A 417 -7.37 14.42 -4.18
C ASP A 417 -7.08 15.89 -4.50
N VAL A 418 -6.68 16.19 -5.74
CA VAL A 418 -6.31 17.55 -6.13
C VAL A 418 -7.35 18.13 -7.07
N LEU A 419 -7.96 19.25 -6.67
CA LEU A 419 -8.88 20.00 -7.49
C LEU A 419 -8.55 21.50 -7.45
N LEU A 420 -8.25 22.08 -8.62
CA LEU A 420 -8.03 23.51 -8.80
C LEU A 420 -8.79 24.00 -10.03
N ILE A 421 -9.57 25.07 -9.84
CA ILE A 421 -10.37 25.69 -10.90
C ILE A 421 -9.88 27.13 -11.09
N GLY A 422 -9.67 27.52 -12.35
CA GLY A 422 -9.34 28.89 -12.73
C GLY A 422 -10.22 29.40 -13.86
N ILE A 423 -10.67 30.65 -13.76
CA ILE A 423 -11.58 31.30 -14.72
C ILE A 423 -11.11 32.74 -14.97
N GLU A 424 -11.15 33.18 -16.23
CA GLU A 424 -10.92 34.58 -16.65
C GLU A 424 -12.19 35.17 -17.30
N PHE A 425 -12.49 36.43 -17.00
CA PHE A 425 -13.71 37.15 -17.46
C PHE A 425 -13.49 38.20 -18.55
#